data_AF-A0A2K0UGI4-F1
#
_entry.id   AF-A0A2K0UGI4-F1
#
_cell.length_a   1.000
_cell.length_b   1.000
_cell.length_c   1.000
_cell.angle_alpha   90.00
_cell.angle_beta   90.00
_cell.angle_gamma   90.00
#
_symmetry.space_group_name_H-M   'P 1'
#
loop_
_entity.id
_entity.type
_entity.pdbx_description
1 polymer ?
#
loop_
_entity_poly.entity_id
_entity_poly.type
_entity_poly.pdbx_seq_one_letter_code
_entity_poly.pdbx_strand_id
1 'polypeptide(L)'
;MRVQVASLLCKVFLQYMVLLSEWDGMLDLWIKIIEIMDRLMNSGQGDSLAEAVRENLKNVVLFMATSGYLVSPDKDPSRKKLWDETWERVNRFLPDLRNDILNEETPESTDTKDGEEK
;
A
#
# COMPACT_ATOMS: atom_id res chain seq x y z
N MET A 1 -12.82 -6.74 16.28
CA MET A 1 -13.46 -7.51 15.19
C MET A 1 -13.21 -6.92 13.80
N ARG A 2 -13.39 -5.61 13.54
CA ARG A 2 -13.15 -5.01 12.20
C ARG A 2 -11.67 -4.97 11.76
N VAL A 3 -10.75 -4.70 12.68
CA VAL A 3 -9.29 -4.76 12.42
C VAL A 3 -8.85 -6.16 11.95
N GLN A 4 -9.42 -7.21 12.56
CA GLN A 4 -9.14 -8.60 12.17
C GLN A 4 -9.67 -8.93 10.77
N VAL A 5 -10.81 -8.35 10.36
CA VAL A 5 -11.38 -8.52 9.02
C VAL A 5 -10.52 -7.79 7.97
N ALA A 6 -10.02 -6.60 8.27
CA ALA A 6 -9.10 -5.88 7.39
C ALA A 6 -7.78 -6.64 7.20
N SER A 7 -7.19 -7.17 8.28
CA SER A 7 -5.99 -8.01 8.18
C SER A 7 -6.25 -9.34 7.45
N LEU A 8 -7.43 -9.95 7.62
CA LEU A 8 -7.80 -11.17 6.89
C LEU A 8 -7.98 -10.88 5.40
N LEU A 9 -8.63 -9.77 5.05
CA LEU A 9 -8.80 -9.33 3.67
C LEU A 9 -7.44 -9.11 3.00
N CYS A 10 -6.51 -8.44 3.70
CA CYS A 10 -5.15 -8.26 3.22
C CYS A 10 -4.45 -9.62 3.06
N LYS A 11 -4.49 -10.51 4.06
CA LYS A 11 -3.88 -11.85 3.95
C LYS A 11 -4.44 -12.68 2.80
N VAL A 12 -5.75 -12.67 2.60
CA VAL A 12 -6.42 -13.39 1.51
C VAL A 12 -6.03 -12.77 0.16
N PHE A 13 -6.07 -11.45 0.04
CA PHE A 13 -5.68 -10.77 -1.20
C PHE A 13 -4.22 -11.04 -1.57
N LEU A 14 -3.31 -11.05 -0.58
CA LEU A 14 -1.90 -11.40 -0.76
C LEU A 14 -1.71 -12.87 -1.14
N GLN A 15 -2.41 -13.78 -0.46
CA GLN A 15 -2.37 -15.22 -0.72
C GLN A 15 -2.82 -15.56 -2.15
N TYR A 16 -3.81 -14.83 -2.67
CA TYR A 16 -4.35 -15.04 -4.00
C TYR A 16 -3.78 -14.10 -5.05
N MET A 17 -2.85 -13.20 -4.70
CA MET A 17 -2.36 -12.18 -5.64
C MET A 17 -1.77 -12.78 -6.91
N VAL A 18 -1.06 -13.91 -6.79
CA VAL A 18 -0.48 -14.61 -7.96
C VAL A 18 -1.58 -15.08 -8.91
N LEU A 19 -2.63 -15.74 -8.40
CA LEU A 19 -3.77 -16.19 -9.19
C LEU A 19 -4.64 -15.04 -9.71
N LEU A 20 -4.80 -13.98 -8.92
CA LEU A 20 -5.58 -12.81 -9.28
C LEU A 20 -4.87 -11.96 -10.32
N SER A 21 -3.53 -12.00 -10.41
CA SER A 21 -2.79 -11.19 -11.37
C SER A 21 -3.07 -11.56 -12.83
N GLU A 22 -3.49 -12.80 -13.08
CA GLU A 22 -3.93 -13.30 -14.39
C GLU A 22 -5.43 -13.07 -14.64
N TRP A 23 -6.18 -12.60 -13.64
CA TRP A 23 -7.60 -12.34 -13.76
C TRP A 23 -7.85 -10.90 -14.20
N ASP A 24 -8.55 -10.73 -15.33
CA ASP A 24 -8.88 -9.42 -15.90
C ASP A 24 -9.60 -8.46 -14.92
N GLY A 25 -10.28 -8.99 -13.90
CA GLY A 25 -11.01 -8.20 -12.89
C GLY A 25 -10.16 -7.68 -11.71
N MET A 26 -8.85 -7.96 -11.68
CA MET A 26 -7.98 -7.60 -10.55
C MET A 26 -7.96 -6.09 -10.28
N LEU A 27 -7.85 -5.28 -11.33
CA LEU A 27 -7.84 -3.82 -11.22
C LEU A 27 -9.14 -3.30 -10.61
N ASP A 28 -10.29 -3.81 -11.06
CA ASP A 28 -11.60 -3.39 -10.56
C ASP A 28 -11.80 -3.77 -9.09
N LEU A 29 -11.32 -4.95 -8.69
CA LEU A 29 -11.34 -5.39 -7.30
C LEU A 29 -10.44 -4.50 -6.44
N TRP A 30 -9.23 -4.20 -6.91
CA TRP A 30 -8.29 -3.35 -6.20
C TRP A 30 -8.84 -1.93 -6.00
N ILE A 31 -9.41 -1.33 -7.04
CA ILE A 31 -10.07 -0.03 -6.97
C ILE A 31 -11.18 -0.04 -5.91
N LYS A 32 -12.05 -1.08 -5.91
CA LYS A 32 -13.10 -1.22 -4.89
C LYS A 32 -12.53 -1.31 -3.47
N ILE A 33 -11.39 -1.99 -3.28
CA ILE A 33 -10.73 -2.07 -1.97
C ILE A 33 -10.30 -0.67 -1.53
N ILE A 34 -9.66 0.12 -2.41
CA ILE A 34 -9.25 1.50 -2.09
C ILE A 34 -10.48 2.37 -1.75
N GLU A 35 -11.58 2.26 -2.51
CA GLU A 35 -12.82 3.02 -2.24
C GLU A 35 -13.44 2.66 -0.87
N ILE A 36 -13.37 1.40 -0.46
CA ILE A 36 -13.82 0.97 0.87
C ILE A 36 -12.92 1.59 1.95
N MET A 37 -11.60 1.59 1.77
CA MET A 37 -10.65 2.21 2.71
C MET A 37 -10.87 3.72 2.84
N ASP A 38 -11.09 4.41 1.72
CA ASP A 38 -11.43 5.84 1.68
C ASP A 38 -12.70 6.12 2.50
N ARG A 39 -13.77 5.35 2.27
CA ARG A 39 -15.01 5.48 3.05
C ARG A 39 -14.83 5.20 4.53
N LEU A 40 -13.95 4.26 4.90
CA LEU A 40 -13.65 3.97 6.30
C LEU A 40 -12.87 5.11 6.94
N MET A 41 -11.87 5.65 6.25
CA MET A 41 -11.10 6.82 6.68
C MET A 41 -11.99 8.05 6.90
N ASN A 42 -12.91 8.30 5.96
CA ASN A 42 -13.83 9.43 6.02
C ASN A 42 -15.12 9.19 6.83
N SER A 43 -15.22 8.07 7.56
CA SER A 43 -16.42 7.73 8.33
C SER A 43 -16.55 8.43 9.69
N GLY A 44 -15.54 9.19 10.11
CA GLY A 44 -15.53 9.92 11.38
C GLY A 44 -15.43 9.04 12.64
N GLN A 45 -15.04 7.76 12.48
CA GLN A 45 -15.00 6.78 13.58
C GLN A 45 -13.78 6.90 14.53
N GLY A 46 -12.95 7.95 14.40
CA GLY A 46 -11.85 8.28 15.31
C GLY A 46 -10.46 7.80 14.85
N ASP A 47 -9.43 8.34 15.50
CA ASP A 47 -8.02 8.23 15.08
C ASP A 47 -7.49 6.79 15.00
N SER A 48 -7.99 5.89 15.85
CA SER A 48 -7.58 4.48 15.82
C SER A 48 -7.99 3.76 14.54
N LEU A 49 -9.12 4.12 13.93
CA LEU A 49 -9.52 3.53 12.64
C LEU A 49 -8.67 4.09 11.50
N ALA A 50 -8.40 5.40 11.55
CA ALA A 50 -7.55 6.09 10.58
C ALA A 50 -6.17 5.43 10.46
N GLU A 51 -5.52 5.23 11.61
CA GLU A 51 -4.21 4.59 11.68
C GLU A 51 -4.27 3.13 11.20
N ALA A 52 -5.32 2.39 11.56
CA ALA A 52 -5.48 1.01 11.07
C ALA A 52 -5.69 0.96 9.54
N VAL A 53 -6.41 1.91 8.95
CA VAL A 53 -6.60 1.99 7.49
C VAL A 53 -5.28 2.34 6.80
N ARG A 54 -4.56 3.35 7.31
CA ARG A 54 -3.24 3.76 6.80
C ARG A 54 -2.28 2.58 6.80
N GLU A 55 -2.14 1.90 7.94
CA GLU A 55 -1.22 0.78 8.11
C GLU A 55 -1.57 -0.41 7.21
N ASN A 56 -2.85 -0.77 7.10
CA ASN A 56 -3.26 -1.87 6.22
C ASN A 56 -3.00 -1.53 4.74
N LEU A 57 -3.31 -0.31 4.30
CA LEU A 57 -3.10 0.08 2.92
C LEU A 57 -1.61 0.13 2.58
N LYS A 58 -0.78 0.64 3.49
CA LYS A 58 0.69 0.62 3.38
C LYS A 58 1.21 -0.79 3.11
N ASN A 59 0.82 -1.75 3.94
CA ASN A 59 1.27 -3.14 3.83
C ASN A 59 0.88 -3.78 2.48
N VAL A 60 -0.33 -3.50 1.98
CA VAL A 60 -0.77 -4.04 0.68
C VAL A 60 -0.03 -3.39 -0.49
N VAL A 61 0.10 -2.06 -0.48
CA VAL A 61 0.79 -1.32 -1.56
C VAL A 61 2.28 -1.68 -1.60
N LEU A 62 2.93 -1.79 -0.44
CA LEU A 62 4.32 -2.25 -0.32
C LEU A 62 4.49 -3.66 -0.90
N PHE A 63 3.58 -4.59 -0.59
CA PHE A 63 3.63 -5.92 -1.18
C PHE A 63 3.44 -5.89 -2.71
N MET A 64 2.50 -5.10 -3.22
CA MET A 64 2.29 -4.95 -4.67
C MET A 64 3.53 -4.39 -5.36
N ALA A 65 4.23 -3.43 -4.73
CA ALA A 65 5.46 -2.85 -5.25
C ALA A 65 6.61 -3.88 -5.26
N THR A 66 6.87 -4.52 -4.11
CA THR A 66 7.94 -5.53 -3.96
C THR A 66 7.72 -6.80 -4.79
N SER A 67 6.46 -7.17 -5.05
CA SER A 67 6.10 -8.30 -5.91
C SER A 67 6.09 -7.95 -7.40
N GLY A 68 6.37 -6.69 -7.78
CA GLY A 68 6.45 -6.26 -9.18
C GLY A 68 5.10 -6.05 -9.87
N TYR A 69 4.00 -5.96 -9.12
CA TYR A 69 2.68 -5.66 -9.68
C TYR A 69 2.41 -4.16 -9.77
N LEU A 70 2.82 -3.39 -8.75
CA LEU A 70 2.69 -1.94 -8.71
C LEU A 70 4.06 -1.29 -9.00
N VAL A 71 4.37 -1.15 -10.28
CA VAL A 71 5.66 -0.66 -10.76
C VAL A 71 5.48 0.68 -11.47
N SER A 72 6.44 1.59 -11.30
CA SER A 72 6.43 2.88 -12.00
C SER A 72 6.35 2.66 -13.52
N PRO A 73 5.53 3.43 -14.26
CA PRO A 73 5.44 3.35 -15.71
C PRO A 73 6.79 3.61 -16.42
N ASP A 74 7.74 4.27 -15.76
CA ASP A 74 9.11 4.44 -16.28
C ASP A 74 9.89 3.12 -16.36
N LYS A 75 9.59 2.17 -15.45
CA LYS A 75 10.20 0.84 -15.41
C LYS A 75 9.40 -0.17 -16.23
N ASP A 76 8.07 -0.13 -16.15
CA ASP A 76 7.18 -1.02 -16.89
C ASP A 76 5.92 -0.26 -17.38
N PRO A 77 5.89 0.14 -18.67
CA PRO A 77 4.75 0.84 -19.25
C PRO A 77 3.43 0.04 -19.20
N SER A 78 3.49 -1.30 -19.15
CA SER A 78 2.30 -2.15 -19.08
C SER A 78 1.54 -1.99 -17.77
N ARG A 79 2.22 -1.54 -16.71
CA ARG A 79 1.66 -1.32 -15.37
C ARG A 79 1.11 0.09 -15.15
N LYS A 80 1.23 0.98 -16.15
CA LYS A 80 0.82 2.39 -16.06
C LYS A 80 -0.60 2.57 -15.54
N LYS A 81 -1.57 1.80 -16.06
CA LYS A 81 -2.98 1.92 -15.66
C LYS A 81 -3.17 1.61 -14.18
N LEU A 82 -2.62 0.50 -13.69
CA LEU A 82 -2.73 0.11 -12.28
C LEU A 82 -2.02 1.13 -11.38
N TRP A 83 -0.85 1.62 -11.80
CA TRP A 83 -0.08 2.64 -11.09
C TRP A 83 -0.86 3.95 -10.93
N ASP A 84 -1.35 4.51 -12.03
CA ASP A 84 -2.06 5.79 -12.03
C ASP A 84 -3.34 5.69 -11.21
N GLU A 85 -4.17 4.66 -11.43
CA GLU A 85 -5.45 4.49 -10.73
C GLU A 85 -5.27 4.29 -9.22
N THR A 86 -4.17 3.64 -8.81
CA THR A 86 -3.82 3.46 -7.39
C THR A 86 -3.48 4.81 -6.77
N TRP A 87 -2.49 5.52 -7.31
CA TRP A 87 -2.02 6.76 -6.70
C TRP A 87 -3.03 7.90 -6.82
N GLU A 88 -3.82 7.96 -7.88
CA GLU A 88 -4.90 8.95 -8.02
C GLU A 88 -5.94 8.84 -6.89
N ARG A 89 -6.27 7.61 -6.46
CA ARG A 89 -7.26 7.39 -5.39
C ARG A 89 -6.64 7.48 -4.00
N VAL A 90 -5.50 6.83 -3.80
CA VAL A 90 -4.81 6.83 -2.50
C VAL A 90 -4.45 8.24 -2.06
N ASN A 91 -3.94 9.09 -2.97
CA ASN A 91 -3.54 10.46 -2.64
C ASN A 91 -4.69 11.35 -2.16
N ARG A 92 -5.95 10.97 -2.42
CA ARG A 92 -7.12 11.74 -1.96
C ARG A 92 -7.32 11.70 -0.45
N PHE A 93 -6.90 10.62 0.20
CA PHE A 93 -7.08 10.42 1.64
C PHE A 93 -5.79 10.08 2.40
N LEU A 94 -4.72 9.68 1.70
CA LEU A 94 -3.40 9.39 2.26
C LEU A 94 -2.28 9.90 1.32
N PRO A 95 -2.10 11.23 1.16
CA PRO A 95 -1.11 11.80 0.25
C PRO A 95 0.33 11.45 0.60
N ASP A 96 0.63 11.26 1.88
CA ASP A 96 1.99 11.00 2.36
C ASP A 96 2.41 9.52 2.20
N LEU A 97 1.46 8.61 1.98
CA LEU A 97 1.70 7.17 1.96
C LEU A 97 2.73 6.76 0.90
N ARG A 98 2.74 7.44 -0.24
CA ARG A 98 3.71 7.17 -1.30
C ARG A 98 5.15 7.45 -0.84
N ASN A 99 5.34 8.54 -0.12
CA ASN A 99 6.66 8.91 0.40
C ASN A 99 7.07 7.94 1.51
N ASP A 100 6.12 7.55 2.38
CA ASP A 100 6.37 6.58 3.45
C ASP A 100 6.88 5.24 2.91
N ILE A 101 6.33 4.78 1.78
CA ILE A 101 6.73 3.52 1.13
C ILE A 101 8.11 3.66 0.48
N LEU A 102 8.39 4.77 -0.21
CA LEU A 102 9.69 5.02 -0.84
C LEU A 102 10.81 5.13 0.19
N ASN A 103 10.53 5.77 1.34
CA ASN A 103 11.49 5.89 2.44
C ASN A 103 11.81 4.54 3.08
N GLU A 104 10.88 3.59 3.10
CA GLU A 104 11.13 2.22 3.58
C GLU A 104 11.96 1.37 2.61
N GLU A 105 11.93 1.66 1.31
CA GLU A 105 12.80 0.99 0.33
C GLU A 105 14.28 1.38 0.47
N THR A 106 14.58 2.54 1.07
CA THR A 106 15.93 2.96 1.47
C THR A 106 16.11 2.74 2.97
N PRO A 107 16.72 1.62 3.42
CA PRO A 107 17.16 1.55 4.80
C PRO A 107 18.20 2.65 4.99
N GLU A 108 17.84 3.70 5.72
CA GLU A 108 18.81 4.66 6.25
C GLU A 108 19.89 3.85 6.94
N SER A 109 21.09 3.88 6.34
CA SER A 109 22.32 3.48 6.99
C SER A 109 22.51 4.48 8.12
N THR A 110 22.05 4.13 9.33
CA THR A 110 22.44 4.83 10.54
C THR A 110 23.95 4.68 10.67
N ASP A 111 24.64 5.73 10.27
CA ASP A 111 26.07 5.97 10.43
C ASP A 111 26.41 5.88 11.93
N THR A 112 26.76 4.68 12.39
CA THR A 112 27.47 4.48 13.65
C THR A 112 28.85 5.07 13.44
N LYS A 113 28.99 6.37 13.68
CA LYS A 113 30.31 6.95 13.93
C LYS A 113 30.77 6.45 15.28
N ASP A 114 31.59 5.41 15.21
CA ASP A 114 32.48 4.95 16.25
C ASP A 114 33.10 6.15 16.98
N GLY A 115 32.83 6.23 18.28
CA GLY A 115 33.60 7.06 19.18
C GLY A 115 34.96 6.41 19.39
N GLU A 116 35.94 6.81 18.59
CA GLU A 116 37.36 6.52 18.84
C GLU A 116 37.89 7.40 19.98
N GLU A 117 38.48 6.68 20.93
CA GLU A 117 39.66 6.99 21.75
C GLU A 117 39.62 8.12 22.78
N LYS A 118 39.68 7.69 24.05
CA LYS A 118 40.76 8.14 24.95
C LYS A 118 41.25 7.01 25.85
#